data_AF-A8SHV7-F1
#
_entry.id   AF-A8SHV7-F1
#
_cell.length_a   1.000
_cell.length_b   1.000
_cell.length_c   1.000
_cell.angle_alpha   90.00
_cell.angle_beta   90.00
_cell.angle_gamma   90.00
#
_symmetry.space_group_name_H-M   'P 1'
#
loop_
_entity.id
_entity.type
_entity.pdbx_description
1 polymer ?
#
loop_
_entity_poly.entity_id
_entity_poly.type
_entity_poly.pdbx_seq_one_letter_code
_entity_poly.pdbx_strand_id
1 'polypeptide(L)'
;MKIVPVFHGKTGGGYLTQFYPHLGPVTYLGITQDKDGHFKFVVAEGVNEPGPIFTFGDTNMRTRFTCGAREFCNRWSEAGPTHHMAAATGRHIDTILKVAKIFDVPVDIITR
;
A
#
# COMPACT_ATOMS: atom_id res chain seq x y z
N MET A 1 14.11 15.06 9.41
CA MET A 1 15.16 14.54 8.51
C MET A 1 16.25 13.91 9.36
N LYS A 2 16.76 12.74 8.96
CA LYS A 2 17.80 12.00 9.68
C LYS A 2 19.04 11.88 8.80
N ILE A 3 20.23 12.16 9.33
CA ILE A 3 21.49 11.90 8.61
C ILE A 3 21.93 10.47 8.92
N VAL A 4 22.31 9.71 7.90
CA VAL A 4 22.88 8.37 8.05
C VAL A 4 24.25 8.27 7.39
N PRO A 5 25.19 7.50 7.97
CA PRO A 5 26.51 7.27 7.36
C PRO A 5 26.44 6.33 6.14
N VAL A 6 25.39 5.50 6.06
CA VAL A 6 25.14 4.55 4.96
C VAL A 6 23.66 4.58 4.60
N PHE A 7 23.33 4.72 3.32
CA PHE A 7 21.96 4.62 2.82
C PHE A 7 21.51 3.15 2.73
N HIS A 8 20.92 2.55 3.76
CA HIS A 8 20.23 1.25 3.66
C HIS A 8 20.97 0.17 2.84
N GLY A 9 22.26 0.00 3.07
CA GLY A 9 23.09 -0.99 2.34
C GLY A 9 23.57 -0.54 0.95
N LYS A 10 23.35 0.72 0.56
CA LYS A 10 23.92 1.38 -0.63
C LYS A 10 25.11 2.24 -0.24
N THR A 11 26.06 2.39 -1.15
CA THR A 11 27.26 3.23 -0.96
C THR A 11 26.88 4.71 -0.75
N GLY A 12 27.55 5.36 0.21
CA GLY A 12 27.35 6.77 0.54
C GLY A 12 26.38 7.01 1.70
N GLY A 13 26.34 8.25 2.19
CA GLY A 13 25.50 8.68 3.30
C GLY A 13 24.91 10.07 3.05
N GLY A 14 23.92 10.45 3.85
CA GLY A 14 23.22 11.73 3.68
C GLY A 14 21.88 11.78 4.39
N TYR A 15 21.02 12.69 3.95
CA TYR A 15 19.71 12.90 4.54
C TYR A 15 18.67 11.89 4.08
N LEU A 16 17.93 11.35 5.04
CA LEU A 16 16.76 10.53 4.83
C LEU A 16 15.50 11.21 5.37
N THR A 17 14.41 11.04 4.62
CA THR A 17 13.06 11.35 5.03
C THR A 17 12.48 10.16 5.80
N GLN A 18 12.76 10.15 7.10
CA GLN A 18 12.15 9.21 8.03
C GLN A 18 11.07 9.93 8.85
N PHE A 19 9.84 9.47 8.71
CA PHE A 19 8.70 9.92 9.49
C PHE A 19 7.68 8.78 9.62
N TYR A 20 6.63 8.99 10.42
CA TYR A 20 5.50 8.09 10.49
C TYR A 20 4.33 8.69 9.66
N PRO A 21 3.77 7.98 8.69
CA PRO A 21 2.63 8.48 7.92
C PRO A 21 1.42 8.77 8.79
N HIS A 22 0.51 9.60 8.29
CA HIS A 22 -0.71 9.98 9.01
C HIS A 22 -1.48 8.75 9.51
N LEU A 23 -1.97 8.82 10.75
CA LEU A 23 -2.76 7.75 11.37
C LEU A 23 -4.21 7.76 10.86
N GLY A 24 -4.89 6.63 10.98
CA GLY A 24 -6.30 6.51 10.64
C GLY A 24 -6.53 5.77 9.33
N PRO A 25 -7.68 5.99 8.66
CA PRO A 25 -8.04 5.26 7.44
C PRO A 25 -6.95 5.30 6.37
N VAL A 26 -6.71 4.18 5.72
CA VAL A 26 -5.82 4.07 4.56
C VAL A 26 -6.46 3.19 3.49
N THR A 27 -6.27 3.59 2.23
CA THR A 27 -6.65 2.81 1.06
C THR A 27 -5.41 2.41 0.29
N TYR A 28 -5.31 1.14 -0.08
CA TYR A 28 -4.30 0.61 -0.97
C TYR A 28 -4.89 0.38 -2.36
N LEU A 29 -4.11 0.71 -3.38
CA LEU A 29 -4.40 0.42 -4.78
C LEU A 29 -3.19 -0.27 -5.42
N GLY A 30 -3.37 -1.53 -5.76
CA GLY A 30 -2.51 -2.27 -6.68
C GLY A 30 -3.09 -2.20 -8.10
N ILE A 31 -2.22 -2.14 -9.09
CA ILE A 31 -2.58 -2.25 -10.51
C ILE A 31 -1.80 -3.43 -11.07
N THR A 32 -2.50 -4.28 -11.82
CA THR A 32 -1.92 -5.47 -12.47
C THR A 32 -2.61 -5.72 -13.80
N GLN A 33 -2.29 -6.84 -14.43
CA GLN A 33 -2.94 -7.32 -15.65
C GLN A 33 -3.50 -8.72 -15.44
N ASP A 34 -4.58 -9.05 -16.14
CA ASP A 34 -5.07 -10.42 -16.22
C ASP A 34 -4.28 -11.25 -17.26
N LYS A 35 -4.68 -12.51 -17.46
CA LYS A 35 -4.01 -13.43 -18.39
C LYS A 35 -4.05 -12.97 -19.85
N ASP A 36 -5.00 -12.11 -20.21
CA ASP A 36 -5.21 -11.61 -21.57
C ASP A 36 -4.58 -10.21 -21.75
N GLY A 37 -3.93 -9.67 -20.71
CA GLY A 37 -3.22 -8.40 -20.72
C GLY A 37 -4.08 -7.18 -20.39
N HIS A 38 -5.34 -7.39 -20.01
CA HIS A 38 -6.23 -6.30 -19.59
C HIS A 38 -5.86 -5.82 -18.19
N PHE A 39 -5.91 -4.50 -17.98
CA PHE A 39 -5.66 -3.94 -16.65
C PHE A 39 -6.70 -4.44 -15.64
N LYS A 40 -6.25 -4.62 -14.39
CA LYS A 40 -7.09 -4.93 -13.24
C LYS A 40 -6.63 -4.11 -12.04
N PHE A 41 -7.58 -3.57 -11.28
CA PHE A 41 -7.30 -2.94 -10.01
C PHE A 41 -7.52 -3.92 -8.85
N VAL A 42 -6.66 -3.82 -7.84
CA VAL A 42 -6.79 -4.56 -6.59
C VAL A 42 -6.77 -3.55 -5.46
N VAL A 43 -7.84 -3.50 -4.67
CA VAL A 43 -8.01 -2.49 -3.64
C VAL A 43 -8.23 -3.10 -2.26
N ALA A 44 -7.68 -2.44 -1.25
CA ALA A 44 -7.88 -2.81 0.14
C ALA A 44 -7.96 -1.57 1.00
N GLU A 45 -8.70 -1.68 2.08
CA GLU A 45 -8.95 -0.59 3.00
C GLU A 45 -8.67 -1.05 4.43
N GLY A 46 -8.01 -0.20 5.21
CA GLY A 46 -7.56 -0.52 6.55
C GLY A 46 -7.36 0.72 7.40
N VAL A 47 -6.62 0.56 8.49
CA VAL A 47 -6.25 1.66 9.39
C VAL A 47 -4.75 1.64 9.61
N ASN A 48 -4.07 2.74 9.30
CA ASN A 48 -2.69 2.96 9.73
C ASN A 48 -2.71 3.28 11.23
N GLU A 49 -2.22 2.34 12.02
CA GLU A 49 -2.18 2.43 13.48
C GLU A 49 -0.87 3.04 13.95
N PRO A 50 -0.79 3.52 15.21
CA PRO A 50 0.50 3.88 15.79
C PRO A 50 1.45 2.66 15.83
N GLY A 51 2.75 2.95 15.75
CA GLY A 51 3.82 1.96 15.77
C GLY A 51 5.19 2.61 15.96
N PRO A 52 6.23 1.84 16.33
CA PRO A 52 7.57 2.37 16.47
C PRO A 52 8.14 2.80 15.11
N ILE A 53 8.90 3.89 15.09
CA ILE A 53 9.74 4.23 13.95
C ILE A 53 10.99 3.36 14.01
N PHE A 54 11.22 2.54 13.00
CA PHE A 54 12.38 1.65 12.97
C PHE A 54 13.68 2.38 12.65
N THR A 55 14.82 1.80 13.04
CA THR A 55 16.12 2.48 12.96
C THR A 55 16.80 2.38 11.59
N PHE A 56 16.28 1.56 10.67
CA PHE A 56 16.92 1.29 9.38
C PHE A 56 16.87 2.46 8.40
N GLY A 57 16.02 3.46 8.63
CA GLY A 57 16.06 4.75 7.92
C GLY A 57 14.90 5.00 6.96
N ASP A 58 14.04 4.01 6.72
CA ASP A 58 12.87 4.19 5.85
C ASP A 58 11.66 4.70 6.64
N THR A 59 10.77 5.36 5.91
CA THR A 59 9.41 5.60 6.35
C THR A 59 8.66 4.26 6.34
N ASN A 60 8.06 3.93 7.47
CA ASN A 60 7.31 2.69 7.65
C ASN A 60 5.89 3.02 8.12
N MET A 61 4.97 2.10 7.89
CA MET A 61 3.59 2.20 8.32
C MET A 61 3.09 0.87 8.86
N ARG A 62 2.16 0.92 9.82
CA ARG A 62 1.57 -0.26 10.44
C ARG A 62 0.07 -0.30 10.14
N THR A 63 -0.26 -0.91 9.01
CA THR A 63 -1.66 -1.04 8.59
C THR A 63 -2.31 -2.28 9.18
N ARG A 64 -3.44 -2.09 9.86
CA ARG A 64 -4.34 -3.15 10.26
C ARG A 64 -5.52 -3.25 9.29
N PHE A 65 -5.75 -4.46 8.81
CA PHE A 65 -6.92 -4.82 8.01
C PHE A 65 -7.96 -5.54 8.87
N THR A 66 -9.24 -5.33 8.58
CA THR A 66 -10.36 -5.95 9.31
C THR A 66 -10.38 -7.47 9.15
N CYS A 67 -9.97 -7.98 7.98
CA CYS A 67 -9.80 -9.41 7.72
C CYS A 67 -8.57 -10.04 8.42
N GLY A 68 -7.70 -9.23 9.04
CA GLY A 68 -6.44 -9.68 9.63
C GLY A 68 -5.32 -9.86 8.60
N ALA A 69 -4.06 -9.85 9.08
CA ALA A 69 -2.89 -9.82 8.21
C ALA A 69 -2.74 -11.09 7.34
N ARG A 70 -3.03 -12.27 7.90
CA ARG A 70 -2.96 -13.55 7.17
C ARG A 70 -3.90 -13.57 5.98
N GLU A 71 -5.17 -13.24 6.22
CA GLU A 71 -6.20 -13.29 5.20
C GLU A 71 -6.01 -12.20 4.15
N PHE A 72 -5.59 -11.01 4.58
CA PHE A 72 -5.15 -9.97 3.67
C PHE A 72 -4.04 -10.48 2.73
N CYS A 73 -2.97 -11.06 3.27
CA CYS A 73 -1.86 -11.56 2.44
C CYS A 73 -2.29 -12.65 1.46
N ASN A 74 -3.12 -13.60 1.88
CA ASN A 74 -3.65 -14.65 0.99
C ASN A 74 -4.45 -14.04 -0.17
N ARG A 75 -5.51 -13.28 0.15
CA ARG A 75 -6.42 -12.72 -0.86
C ARG A 75 -5.76 -11.67 -1.76
N TRP A 76 -4.88 -10.83 -1.18
CA TRP A 76 -4.10 -9.86 -1.95
C TRP A 76 -3.17 -10.58 -2.91
N SER A 77 -2.48 -11.65 -2.49
CA SER A 77 -1.58 -12.40 -3.37
C SER A 77 -2.33 -13.17 -4.45
N GLU A 78 -3.47 -13.78 -4.11
CA GLU A 78 -4.35 -14.47 -5.08
C GLU A 78 -4.87 -13.53 -6.17
N ALA A 79 -5.14 -12.26 -5.83
CA ALA A 79 -5.54 -11.26 -6.81
C ALA A 79 -4.39 -10.85 -7.76
N GLY A 80 -3.15 -11.26 -7.51
CA GLY A 80 -2.00 -11.06 -8.39
C GLY A 80 -1.54 -9.60 -8.63
N PRO A 81 -1.59 -8.67 -7.66
CA PRO A 81 -0.96 -7.36 -7.80
C PRO A 81 0.58 -7.48 -7.77
N THR A 82 1.27 -6.45 -8.26
CA THR A 82 2.72 -6.35 -8.07
C THR A 82 3.07 -6.04 -6.60
N HIS A 83 4.36 -6.14 -6.24
CA HIS A 83 4.83 -5.71 -4.92
C HIS A 83 4.76 -4.19 -4.70
N HIS A 84 4.64 -3.41 -5.78
CA HIS A 84 4.39 -1.97 -5.70
C HIS A 84 2.89 -1.69 -5.61
N MET A 85 2.53 -0.74 -4.75
CA MET A 85 1.16 -0.25 -4.61
C MET A 85 1.17 1.23 -4.22
N ALA A 86 0.07 1.92 -4.50
CA ALA A 86 -0.21 3.22 -3.93
C ALA A 86 -0.90 3.06 -2.57
N ALA A 87 -0.49 3.86 -1.58
CA ALA A 87 -1.15 3.98 -0.29
C ALA A 87 -1.63 5.41 -0.11
N ALA A 88 -2.93 5.60 0.09
CA ALA A 88 -3.55 6.91 0.26
C ALA A 88 -4.24 7.01 1.63
N THR A 89 -4.08 8.16 2.30
CA THR A 89 -4.83 8.47 3.52
C THR A 89 -6.30 8.66 3.20
N GLY A 90 -7.19 8.02 3.96
CA GLY A 90 -8.64 8.05 3.75
C GLY A 90 -9.22 6.75 3.20
N ARG A 91 -10.53 6.78 2.95
CA ARG A 91 -11.35 5.70 2.38
C ARG A 91 -11.71 6.10 0.95
N HIS A 92 -11.12 5.42 -0.02
CA HIS A 92 -11.20 5.80 -1.44
C HIS A 92 -11.73 4.71 -2.35
N ILE A 93 -12.08 3.52 -1.83
CA ILE A 93 -12.56 2.42 -2.68
C ILE A 93 -13.75 2.86 -3.53
N ASP A 94 -14.73 3.57 -2.99
CA ASP A 94 -15.91 3.97 -3.75
C ASP A 94 -15.58 4.99 -4.87
N THR A 95 -14.55 5.81 -4.68
CA THR A 95 -14.02 6.69 -5.74
C THR A 95 -13.29 5.88 -6.80
N ILE A 96 -12.44 4.94 -6.40
CA ILE A 96 -11.71 4.05 -7.32
C ILE A 96 -12.68 3.23 -8.16
N LEU A 97 -13.76 2.71 -7.57
CA LEU A 97 -14.81 1.97 -8.30
C LEU A 97 -15.48 2.82 -9.39
N LYS A 98 -15.70 4.12 -9.15
CA LYS A 98 -16.22 5.04 -10.16
C LYS A 98 -15.23 5.25 -11.31
N VAL A 99 -13.94 5.41 -10.99
CA VAL A 99 -12.86 5.55 -11.99
C VAL A 99 -12.71 4.27 -12.82
N ALA A 100 -12.70 3.12 -12.16
CA ALA A 100 -12.61 1.82 -12.83
C ALA A 100 -13.77 1.58 -13.79
N LYS A 101 -15.00 1.98 -13.39
CA LYS A 101 -16.17 1.94 -14.27
C LYS A 101 -16.02 2.82 -15.51
N ILE A 102 -15.40 4.00 -15.40
CA ILE A 102 -15.15 4.88 -16.55
C ILE A 102 -14.13 4.26 -17.51
N PHE A 103 -13.11 3.58 -16.97
CA PHE A 103 -12.06 2.94 -17.77
C PHE A 103 -12.38 1.52 -18.23
N ASP A 104 -13.53 0.97 -17.85
CA ASP A 104 -13.88 -0.44 -18.08
C ASP A 104 -12.82 -1.41 -17.53
N VAL A 105 -12.35 -1.13 -16.30
CA VAL A 105 -11.33 -1.93 -15.61
C VAL A 105 -11.98 -2.72 -14.47
N PRO A 106 -11.80 -4.05 -14.40
CA PRO A 106 -12.27 -4.84 -13.27
C PRO A 106 -11.55 -4.46 -11.97
N VAL A 107 -12.24 -4.61 -10.84
CA VAL A 107 -11.72 -4.29 -9.50
C VAL A 107 -11.96 -5.44 -8.54
N ASP A 108 -10.87 -5.97 -7.96
CA ASP A 108 -10.93 -6.91 -6.83
C ASP A 108 -10.85 -6.15 -5.51
N ILE A 109 -11.90 -6.26 -4.68
CA ILE A 109 -11.91 -5.69 -3.33
C ILE A 109 -11.46 -6.75 -2.33
N ILE A 110 -10.27 -6.57 -1.76
CA ILE A 110 -9.69 -7.51 -0.80
C ILE A 110 -10.32 -7.35 0.59
N THR A 111 -10.53 -6.13 1.04
CA THR A 111 -11.12 -5.85 2.36
C THR A 111 -11.52 -4.38 2.46
N ARG A 112 -12.49 -4.09 3.34
CA ARG A 112 -12.93 -2.75 3.74
C ARG A 112 -12.69 -2.56 5.23
#